data_AF-A0A9E5INN4-F1
#
_entry.id   AF-A0A9E5INN4-F1
#
_cell.length_a   1.000
_cell.length_b   1.000
_cell.length_c   1.000
_cell.angle_alpha   90.00
_cell.angle_beta   90.00
_cell.angle_gamma   90.00
#
_symmetry.space_group_name_H-M   'P 1'
#
loop_
_entity.id
_entity.type
_entity.pdbx_description
1 polymer ?
#
loop_
_entity_poly.entity_id
_entity_poly.type
_entity_poly.pdbx_seq_one_letter_code
_entity_poly.pdbx_strand_id
1 'polypeptide(L)'
;MSRARDLSKLLTDGISTVIPDNTVNLTKIQNVSTDRLVGRDTAGTGTLEQIQVTGGLEFTDTGSLRTSAFTGDVTKAAGGTALTIAAGAVVTADLADSAVTTAKIADSNVTTAKIASSAVTAAKVDTTGVAVLGTAQQYTRTHNFTATTLTDGTNIAWDLSQNQVAIVTLAGNRALSNPTNQVNGAVYILVVKQDSTGSRTLSFGTTYKFPSGTAPTLSTGANKVDVLTFISDGTNLYGVSSLNY
;
A
#
# COMPACT_ATOMS: atom_id res chain seq x y z
N MET A 1 67.59 -76.86 -45.07
CA MET A 1 66.53 -76.45 -46.03
C MET A 1 65.52 -75.59 -45.28
N SER A 2 65.19 -74.44 -45.87
CA SER A 2 64.37 -73.38 -45.29
C SER A 2 62.97 -73.87 -44.91
N ARG A 3 62.54 -73.62 -43.67
CA ARG A 3 61.19 -73.91 -43.20
C ARG A 3 60.31 -72.73 -43.61
N ALA A 4 59.76 -72.79 -44.83
CA ALA A 4 58.80 -71.81 -45.32
C ALA A 4 57.61 -71.76 -44.35
N ARG A 5 57.31 -70.57 -43.79
CA ARG A 5 56.08 -70.37 -43.02
C ARG A 5 54.92 -70.40 -44.01
N ASP A 6 54.04 -71.39 -43.85
CA ASP A 6 52.83 -71.54 -44.65
C ASP A 6 51.88 -70.35 -44.38
N LEU A 7 51.80 -69.43 -45.34
CA LEU A 7 50.94 -68.25 -45.28
C LEU A 7 49.45 -68.59 -45.48
N SER A 8 49.10 -69.82 -45.88
CA SER A 8 47.69 -70.22 -46.10
C SER A 8 46.88 -70.22 -44.80
N LYS A 9 47.51 -70.45 -43.64
CA LYS A 9 46.86 -70.36 -42.32
C LYS A 9 46.44 -68.94 -41.92
N LEU A 10 47.05 -67.88 -42.49
CA LEU A 10 46.61 -66.50 -42.24
C LEU A 10 45.29 -66.16 -42.96
N LEU A 11 44.98 -66.87 -44.05
CA LEU A 11 43.78 -66.63 -44.85
C LEU A 11 42.55 -67.36 -44.31
N THR A 12 42.73 -68.47 -43.58
CA THR A 12 41.63 -69.26 -43.01
C THR A 12 41.08 -68.74 -41.67
N ASP A 13 41.86 -67.95 -40.92
CA ASP A 13 41.42 -67.38 -39.62
C ASP A 13 40.87 -65.94 -39.72
N GLY A 14 40.41 -65.53 -40.91
CA GLY A 14 39.57 -64.34 -41.06
C GLY A 14 40.22 -63.05 -40.55
N ILE A 15 41.42 -62.72 -41.01
CA ILE A 15 42.00 -61.39 -40.77
C ILE A 15 41.12 -60.36 -41.49
N SER A 16 40.15 -59.82 -40.77
CA SER A 16 39.34 -58.71 -41.25
C SER A 16 40.20 -57.46 -41.19
N THR A 17 40.51 -56.86 -42.35
CA THR A 17 41.22 -55.57 -42.45
C THR A 17 40.34 -54.40 -42.03
N VAL A 18 39.05 -54.66 -41.78
CA VAL A 18 38.05 -53.72 -41.31
C VAL A 18 37.42 -54.26 -40.04
N ILE A 19 37.08 -53.38 -39.11
CA ILE A 19 36.27 -53.79 -37.96
C ILE A 19 34.84 -54.03 -38.47
N PRO A 20 34.25 -55.23 -38.31
CA PRO A 20 32.89 -55.48 -38.77
C PRO A 20 31.90 -54.55 -38.07
N ASP A 21 30.82 -54.19 -38.76
CA ASP A 21 29.78 -53.30 -38.22
C ASP A 21 29.30 -53.76 -36.84
N ASN A 22 29.01 -52.80 -35.96
CA ASN A 22 28.53 -53.02 -34.59
C ASN A 22 29.46 -53.86 -33.68
N THR A 23 30.68 -54.16 -34.12
CA THR A 23 31.62 -54.97 -33.34
C THR A 23 32.23 -54.16 -32.18
N VAL A 24 32.33 -52.84 -32.29
CA VAL A 24 32.73 -51.97 -31.17
C VAL A 24 31.48 -51.63 -30.35
N ASN A 25 31.22 -52.42 -29.32
CA ASN A 25 30.11 -52.22 -28.39
C ASN A 25 30.58 -51.48 -27.12
N LEU A 26 29.64 -51.08 -26.25
CA LEU A 26 29.96 -50.38 -25.00
C LEU A 26 30.91 -51.19 -24.09
N THR A 27 30.83 -52.53 -24.11
CA THR A 27 31.74 -53.44 -23.39
C THR A 27 33.20 -53.27 -23.82
N LYS A 28 33.45 -52.90 -25.08
CA LYS A 28 34.80 -52.65 -25.60
C LYS A 28 35.30 -51.23 -25.33
N ILE A 29 34.48 -50.36 -24.75
CA ILE A 29 34.80 -48.97 -24.38
C ILE A 29 34.53 -48.75 -22.87
N GLN A 30 34.86 -49.73 -22.02
CA GLN A 30 34.47 -49.74 -20.60
C GLN A 30 35.27 -48.80 -19.68
N ASN A 31 36.46 -48.34 -20.10
CA ASN A 31 37.35 -47.59 -19.23
C ASN A 31 37.17 -46.06 -19.37
N VAL A 32 35.93 -45.59 -19.15
CA VAL A 32 35.57 -44.17 -19.17
C VAL A 32 35.28 -43.73 -17.74
N SER A 33 35.91 -42.64 -17.30
CA SER A 33 35.65 -42.03 -16.00
C SER A 33 34.21 -41.54 -15.91
N THR A 34 33.66 -41.45 -14.70
CA THR A 34 32.32 -40.91 -14.50
C THR A 34 32.22 -39.48 -15.02
N ASP A 35 31.02 -39.12 -15.48
CA ASP A 35 30.68 -37.78 -15.97
C ASP A 35 31.55 -37.31 -17.15
N ARG A 36 31.74 -38.21 -18.13
CA ARG A 36 32.50 -37.95 -19.36
C ARG A 36 31.69 -38.23 -20.60
N LEU A 37 31.88 -37.37 -21.60
CA LEU A 37 31.49 -37.63 -22.99
C LEU A 37 32.70 -38.11 -23.78
N VAL A 38 32.50 -39.04 -24.70
CA VAL A 38 33.57 -39.48 -25.61
C VAL A 38 33.50 -38.62 -26.87
N GLY A 39 34.57 -37.90 -27.17
CA GLY A 39 34.58 -36.94 -28.29
C GLY A 39 35.99 -36.48 -28.64
N ARG A 40 36.13 -35.31 -29.25
CA ARG A 40 37.40 -34.62 -29.47
C ARG A 40 37.26 -33.18 -28.99
N ASP A 41 38.11 -32.77 -28.06
CA ASP A 41 38.18 -31.37 -27.60
C ASP A 41 39.48 -30.72 -28.06
N THR A 42 40.58 -31.49 -28.08
CA THR A 42 41.86 -31.02 -28.59
C THR A 42 41.77 -30.63 -30.06
N ALA A 43 42.15 -29.39 -30.36
CA ALA A 43 42.09 -28.83 -31.71
C ALA A 43 42.83 -29.71 -32.74
N GLY A 44 42.19 -29.92 -33.91
CA GLY A 44 42.73 -30.72 -35.02
C GLY A 44 42.25 -32.19 -35.06
N THR A 45 42.77 -32.97 -36.02
CA THR A 45 42.45 -34.40 -36.18
C THR A 45 43.33 -35.29 -35.30
N GLY A 46 42.85 -36.47 -34.89
CA GLY A 46 43.43 -37.22 -33.76
C GLY A 46 42.45 -38.22 -33.11
N THR A 47 42.89 -38.87 -32.03
CA THR A 47 42.17 -39.93 -31.30
C THR A 47 41.10 -39.39 -30.35
N LEU A 48 40.03 -40.13 -30.12
CA LEU A 48 38.97 -39.77 -29.17
C LEU A 48 39.50 -39.52 -27.74
N GLU A 49 38.82 -38.62 -27.04
CA GLU A 49 39.13 -38.06 -25.72
C GLU A 49 37.91 -38.19 -24.79
N GLN A 50 38.17 -38.21 -23.48
CA GLN A 50 37.12 -38.14 -22.45
C GLN A 50 36.92 -36.70 -22.00
N ILE A 51 35.84 -36.10 -22.45
CA ILE A 51 35.52 -34.68 -22.25
C ILE A 51 34.73 -34.52 -20.96
N GLN A 52 35.22 -33.69 -20.05
CA GLN A 52 34.45 -33.23 -18.91
C GLN A 52 33.44 -32.18 -19.38
N VAL A 53 32.18 -32.32 -18.99
CA VAL A 53 31.20 -31.23 -19.18
C VAL A 53 31.33 -30.25 -18.01
N THR A 54 31.48 -28.95 -18.32
CA THR A 54 31.49 -27.88 -17.32
C THR A 54 30.78 -26.65 -17.90
N GLY A 55 30.32 -25.74 -17.03
CA GLY A 55 29.87 -24.41 -17.47
C GLY A 55 28.56 -24.40 -18.28
N GLY A 56 27.57 -25.21 -17.89
CA GLY A 56 26.21 -25.11 -18.45
C GLY A 56 25.55 -26.44 -18.76
N LEU A 57 26.33 -27.52 -18.88
CA LEU A 57 25.84 -28.90 -18.92
C LEU A 57 26.42 -29.69 -17.76
N GLU A 58 25.60 -30.57 -17.19
CA GLU A 58 26.00 -31.51 -16.15
C GLU A 58 25.33 -32.86 -16.37
N PHE A 59 26.02 -33.91 -15.90
CA PHE A 59 25.44 -35.23 -15.80
C PHE A 59 24.48 -35.30 -14.62
N THR A 60 23.48 -36.17 -14.74
CA THR A 60 22.63 -36.56 -13.63
C THR A 60 23.08 -37.92 -13.11
N ASP A 61 22.84 -38.17 -11.83
CA ASP A 61 23.02 -39.51 -11.23
C ASP A 61 22.06 -40.57 -11.83
N THR A 62 21.20 -40.17 -12.76
CA THR A 62 20.23 -40.99 -13.49
C THR A 62 20.63 -41.25 -14.94
N GLY A 63 21.88 -40.94 -15.33
CA GLY A 63 22.42 -41.27 -16.66
C GLY A 63 21.91 -40.38 -17.79
N SER A 64 21.48 -39.15 -17.48
CA SER A 64 21.07 -38.15 -18.47
C SER A 64 22.00 -36.93 -18.41
N LEU A 65 21.99 -36.13 -19.47
CA LEU A 65 22.55 -34.78 -19.44
C LEU A 65 21.44 -33.77 -19.19
N ARG A 66 21.76 -32.70 -18.46
CA ARG A 66 20.88 -31.55 -18.29
C ARG A 66 21.67 -30.25 -18.30
N THR A 67 20.95 -29.14 -18.35
CA THR A 67 21.57 -27.83 -18.14
C THR A 67 21.88 -27.60 -16.66
N SER A 68 23.04 -27.05 -16.34
CA SER A 68 23.37 -26.64 -14.97
C SER A 68 22.46 -25.50 -14.49
N ALA A 69 22.38 -25.31 -13.17
CA ALA A 69 21.65 -24.17 -12.59
C ALA A 69 22.27 -22.84 -13.06
N PHE A 70 21.45 -21.80 -13.21
CA PHE A 70 21.94 -20.42 -13.34
C PHE A 70 21.97 -19.77 -11.96
N THR A 71 23.03 -19.02 -11.70
CA THR A 71 23.26 -18.29 -10.44
C THR A 71 23.56 -16.82 -10.75
N GLY A 72 23.10 -15.91 -9.90
CA GLY A 72 23.19 -14.46 -10.10
C GLY A 72 21.81 -13.84 -10.20
N ASP A 73 21.66 -12.78 -11.00
CA ASP A 73 20.39 -12.04 -11.12
C ASP A 73 19.28 -12.88 -11.74
N VAL A 74 19.64 -13.67 -12.76
CA VAL A 74 18.74 -14.65 -13.36
C VAL A 74 19.09 -16.02 -12.82
N THR A 75 18.08 -16.70 -12.28
CA THR A 75 18.21 -18.01 -11.65
C THR A 75 17.32 -19.03 -12.33
N LYS A 76 17.78 -20.28 -12.33
CA LYS A 76 16.98 -21.46 -12.65
C LYS A 76 17.57 -22.68 -11.97
N ALA A 77 16.73 -23.65 -11.62
CA ALA A 77 17.19 -24.94 -11.16
C ALA A 77 17.94 -25.71 -12.27
N ALA A 78 18.82 -26.63 -11.90
CA ALA A 78 19.46 -27.52 -12.85
C ALA A 78 18.41 -28.39 -13.56
N GLY A 79 18.46 -28.44 -14.89
CA GLY A 79 17.45 -29.08 -15.74
C GLY A 79 16.12 -28.33 -15.86
N GLY A 80 15.94 -27.19 -15.17
CA GLY A 80 14.73 -26.36 -15.28
C GLY A 80 14.71 -25.46 -16.51
N THR A 81 13.52 -25.07 -16.95
CA THR A 81 13.28 -24.16 -18.09
C THR A 81 12.74 -22.79 -17.68
N ALA A 82 12.19 -22.66 -16.48
CA ALA A 82 11.72 -21.38 -15.94
C ALA A 82 12.90 -20.54 -15.43
N LEU A 83 12.95 -19.29 -15.88
CA LEU A 83 13.87 -18.27 -15.35
C LEU A 83 13.14 -17.45 -14.28
N THR A 84 13.81 -17.20 -13.17
CA THR A 84 13.34 -16.30 -12.11
C THR A 84 14.35 -15.18 -11.89
N ILE A 85 13.86 -14.03 -11.43
CA ILE A 85 14.72 -12.95 -10.93
C ILE A 85 15.02 -13.23 -9.46
N ALA A 86 16.29 -13.22 -9.10
CA ALA A 86 16.71 -13.48 -7.72
C ALA A 86 16.24 -12.37 -6.76
N ALA A 87 16.07 -12.72 -5.49
CA ALA A 87 15.69 -11.75 -4.46
C ALA A 87 16.75 -10.65 -4.35
N GLY A 88 16.33 -9.39 -4.44
CA GLY A 88 17.23 -8.25 -4.40
C GLY A 88 18.06 -8.02 -5.67
N ALA A 89 17.85 -8.82 -6.73
CA ALA A 89 18.56 -8.63 -8.00
C ALA A 89 18.15 -7.34 -8.72
N VAL A 90 16.91 -6.86 -8.52
CA VAL A 90 16.46 -5.57 -9.07
C VAL A 90 16.92 -4.46 -8.14
N VAL A 91 17.89 -3.68 -8.59
CA VAL A 91 18.38 -2.47 -7.92
C VAL A 91 17.90 -1.21 -8.65
N THR A 92 18.12 -0.04 -8.05
CA THR A 92 17.70 1.24 -8.65
C THR A 92 18.27 1.45 -10.06
N ALA A 93 19.51 1.04 -10.31
CA ALA A 93 20.15 1.21 -11.62
C ALA A 93 19.49 0.40 -12.74
N ASP A 94 18.73 -0.66 -12.41
CA ASP A 94 18.00 -1.48 -13.39
C ASP A 94 16.68 -0.82 -13.81
N LEU A 95 16.20 0.15 -13.02
CA LEU A 95 14.98 0.91 -13.28
C LEU A 95 15.35 2.31 -13.76
N ALA A 96 15.32 2.50 -15.08
CA ALA A 96 15.47 3.82 -15.67
C ALA A 96 14.41 4.80 -15.14
N ASP A 97 14.72 6.09 -15.18
CA ASP A 97 13.78 7.14 -14.80
C ASP A 97 12.47 7.01 -15.58
N SER A 98 11.34 7.14 -14.87
CA SER A 98 9.99 6.97 -15.42
C SER A 98 9.68 5.57 -15.99
N ALA A 99 10.51 4.56 -15.74
CA ALA A 99 10.25 3.19 -16.20
C ALA A 99 8.98 2.59 -15.57
N VAL A 100 8.61 3.00 -14.35
CA VAL A 100 7.37 2.57 -13.69
C VAL A 100 6.24 3.54 -14.07
N THR A 101 5.44 3.14 -15.05
CA THR A 101 4.27 3.91 -15.51
C THR A 101 3.00 3.51 -14.74
N THR A 102 1.94 4.30 -14.87
CA THR A 102 0.65 4.02 -14.23
C THR A 102 0.11 2.64 -14.59
N ALA A 103 0.16 2.23 -15.87
CA ALA A 103 -0.32 0.92 -16.30
C ALA A 103 0.47 -0.27 -15.70
N LYS A 104 1.69 -0.06 -15.20
CA LYS A 104 2.48 -1.07 -14.49
C LYS A 104 2.09 -1.21 -13.02
N ILE A 105 1.34 -0.25 -12.48
CA ILE A 105 0.82 -0.25 -11.12
C ILE A 105 -0.68 -0.51 -11.21
N ALA A 106 -1.11 -1.73 -10.87
CA ALA A 106 -2.54 -2.05 -10.82
C ALA A 106 -3.26 -1.18 -9.77
N ASP A 107 -4.56 -0.95 -9.99
CA ASP A 107 -5.39 -0.15 -9.09
C ASP A 107 -5.33 -0.68 -7.66
N SER A 108 -5.31 0.24 -6.69
CA SER A 108 -5.22 -0.05 -5.25
C SER A 108 -3.97 -0.80 -4.78
N ASN A 109 -2.97 -1.05 -5.64
CA ASN A 109 -1.73 -1.73 -5.20
C ASN A 109 -0.83 -0.84 -4.34
N VAL A 110 -0.94 0.48 -4.44
CA VAL A 110 -0.23 1.43 -3.55
C VAL A 110 -1.11 1.70 -2.33
N THR A 111 -0.91 0.91 -1.27
CA THR A 111 -1.69 0.99 -0.02
C THR A 111 -1.09 2.01 0.95
N THR A 112 -1.86 2.44 1.95
CA THR A 112 -1.39 3.35 3.01
C THR A 112 -0.11 2.86 3.68
N ALA A 113 -0.01 1.56 4.01
CA ALA A 113 1.19 0.97 4.61
C ALA A 113 2.46 1.03 3.73
N LYS A 114 2.32 1.21 2.41
CA LYS A 114 3.46 1.36 1.48
C LYS A 114 3.91 2.82 1.35
N ILE A 115 3.09 3.76 1.82
CA ILE A 115 3.39 5.19 1.79
C ILE A 115 3.84 5.59 3.19
N ALA A 116 5.11 5.98 3.32
CA ALA A 116 5.62 6.50 4.59
C ALA A 116 4.85 7.76 5.02
N SER A 117 4.70 7.96 6.33
CA SER A 117 4.10 9.18 6.87
C SER A 117 4.79 10.43 6.31
N SER A 118 4.00 11.44 5.93
CA SER A 118 4.46 12.69 5.32
C SER A 118 5.17 12.57 3.96
N ALA A 119 5.19 11.39 3.32
CA ALA A 119 5.80 11.23 2.00
C ALA A 119 5.03 11.99 0.91
N VAL A 120 3.70 12.10 1.05
CA VAL A 120 2.82 12.91 0.19
C VAL A 120 2.61 14.26 0.86
N THR A 121 3.31 15.29 0.38
CA THR A 121 3.21 16.66 0.89
C THR A 121 2.14 17.45 0.15
N ALA A 122 1.74 18.61 0.67
CA ALA A 122 0.76 19.48 0.01
C ALA A 122 1.14 19.85 -1.44
N ALA A 123 2.44 19.97 -1.75
CA ALA A 123 2.92 20.24 -3.10
C ALA A 123 2.74 19.06 -4.08
N LYS A 124 2.45 17.86 -3.59
CA LYS A 124 2.24 16.63 -4.38
C LYS A 124 0.75 16.30 -4.58
N VAL A 125 -0.14 17.07 -3.97
CA VAL A 125 -1.59 16.88 -4.04
C VAL A 125 -2.19 18.06 -4.78
N ASP A 126 -3.19 17.80 -5.62
CA ASP A 126 -4.02 18.86 -6.17
C ASP A 126 -4.84 19.51 -5.04
N THR A 127 -4.47 20.73 -4.68
CA THR A 127 -5.09 21.47 -3.58
C THR A 127 -6.46 22.05 -3.93
N THR A 128 -6.90 21.98 -5.19
CA THR A 128 -8.23 22.46 -5.60
C THR A 128 -9.36 21.62 -5.00
N GLY A 129 -9.10 20.36 -4.67
CA GLY A 129 -10.08 19.43 -4.11
C GLY A 129 -10.06 19.29 -2.58
N VAL A 130 -9.18 20.01 -1.87
CA VAL A 130 -8.98 19.84 -0.42
C VAL A 130 -8.94 21.16 0.33
N ALA A 131 -9.39 21.15 1.58
CA ALA A 131 -9.24 22.30 2.47
C ALA A 131 -7.78 22.47 2.88
N VAL A 132 -7.21 23.66 2.65
CA VAL A 132 -5.82 23.98 3.02
C VAL A 132 -5.75 25.21 3.92
N LEU A 133 -4.67 25.30 4.69
CA LEU A 133 -4.39 26.47 5.53
C LEU A 133 -3.74 27.60 4.70
N GLY A 134 -3.86 28.84 5.19
CA GLY A 134 -3.14 29.99 4.63
C GLY A 134 -3.60 30.46 3.25
N THR A 135 -4.67 29.87 2.70
CA THR A 135 -5.25 30.25 1.39
C THR A 135 -6.73 30.55 1.56
N ALA A 136 -7.23 31.55 0.81
CA ALA A 136 -8.66 31.83 0.76
C ALA A 136 -9.37 30.68 0.01
N GLN A 137 -10.36 30.05 0.66
CA GLN A 137 -11.10 28.93 0.09
C GLN A 137 -12.49 29.39 -0.37
N GLN A 138 -12.90 28.98 -1.57
CA GLN A 138 -14.27 29.14 -2.07
C GLN A 138 -14.91 27.76 -2.22
N TYR A 139 -16.08 27.56 -1.61
CA TYR A 139 -16.87 26.35 -1.76
C TYR A 139 -18.01 26.61 -2.73
N THR A 140 -18.12 25.78 -3.77
CA THR A 140 -19.19 25.88 -4.79
C THR A 140 -20.48 25.18 -4.38
N ARG A 141 -20.48 24.49 -3.24
CA ARG A 141 -21.62 23.80 -2.63
C ARG A 141 -21.63 24.03 -1.12
N THR A 142 -22.76 23.73 -0.47
CA THR A 142 -22.97 23.95 0.96
C THR A 142 -21.96 23.20 1.82
N HIS A 143 -21.39 23.90 2.79
CA HIS A 143 -20.71 23.31 3.95
C HIS A 143 -21.64 23.46 5.15
N ASN A 144 -22.10 22.34 5.71
CA ASN A 144 -23.02 22.33 6.84
C ASN A 144 -22.36 21.73 8.08
N PHE A 145 -22.87 22.13 9.24
CA PHE A 145 -22.54 21.52 10.51
C PHE A 145 -23.65 20.56 10.92
N THR A 146 -23.29 19.44 11.51
CA THR A 146 -24.26 18.61 12.25
C THR A 146 -24.71 19.39 13.48
N ALA A 147 -25.99 19.29 13.85
CA ALA A 147 -26.52 19.97 15.04
C ALA A 147 -26.62 18.99 16.21
N THR A 148 -25.99 19.32 17.34
CA THR A 148 -26.10 18.54 18.58
C THR A 148 -27.42 18.89 19.28
N THR A 149 -28.23 17.89 19.61
CA THR A 149 -29.36 18.12 20.54
C THR A 149 -28.84 18.07 21.97
N LEU A 150 -28.93 19.19 22.69
CA LEU A 150 -28.60 19.25 24.10
C LEU A 150 -29.71 18.60 24.92
N THR A 151 -29.31 17.93 26.00
CA THR A 151 -30.26 17.35 26.95
C THR A 151 -30.87 18.47 27.79
N ASP A 152 -32.21 18.55 27.81
CA ASP A 152 -32.92 19.42 28.76
C ASP A 152 -32.76 18.87 30.18
N GLY A 153 -32.32 19.74 31.08
CA GLY A 153 -32.18 19.48 32.50
C GLY A 153 -32.22 20.81 33.24
N THR A 154 -32.32 20.76 34.57
CA THR A 154 -32.25 21.99 35.40
C THR A 154 -31.04 22.85 35.05
N ASN A 155 -29.93 22.18 34.75
CA ASN A 155 -28.70 22.73 34.21
C ASN A 155 -28.39 22.04 32.88
N ILE A 156 -28.32 22.80 31.80
CA ILE A 156 -27.99 22.32 30.46
C ILE A 156 -26.48 22.50 30.27
N ALA A 157 -25.77 21.42 30.00
CA ALA A 157 -24.36 21.46 29.64
C ALA A 157 -24.18 21.62 28.12
N TRP A 158 -23.16 22.37 27.71
CA TRP A 158 -22.79 22.52 26.31
C TRP A 158 -21.28 22.29 26.12
N ASP A 159 -20.93 21.16 25.50
CA ASP A 159 -19.58 20.85 25.04
C ASP A 159 -19.39 21.35 23.61
N LEU A 160 -18.55 22.38 23.45
CA LEU A 160 -18.32 23.05 22.19
C LEU A 160 -17.43 22.25 21.22
N SER A 161 -16.81 21.16 21.69
CA SER A 161 -16.00 20.28 20.84
C SER A 161 -16.84 19.34 19.96
N GLN A 162 -18.13 19.14 20.30
CA GLN A 162 -19.01 18.22 19.56
C GLN A 162 -19.39 18.79 18.19
N ASN A 163 -20.13 19.90 18.17
CA ASN A 163 -20.52 20.58 16.95
C ASN A 163 -20.69 22.10 17.20
N GLN A 164 -20.50 22.88 16.13
CA GLN A 164 -20.66 24.34 16.16
C GLN A 164 -22.12 24.77 16.30
N VAL A 165 -23.09 23.92 15.94
CA VAL A 165 -24.52 24.18 16.10
C VAL A 165 -25.07 23.25 17.17
N ALA A 166 -25.79 23.82 18.14
CA ALA A 166 -26.51 23.08 19.16
C ALA A 166 -27.98 23.50 19.20
N ILE A 167 -28.86 22.58 19.58
CA ILE A 167 -30.31 22.79 19.70
C ILE A 167 -30.75 22.31 21.07
N VAL A 168 -31.57 23.09 21.76
CA VAL A 168 -32.24 22.65 22.99
C VAL A 168 -33.72 23.03 22.94
N THR A 169 -34.59 22.11 23.35
CA THR A 169 -36.00 22.41 23.62
C THR A 169 -36.19 22.49 25.12
N LEU A 170 -36.58 23.66 25.62
CA LEU A 170 -36.73 23.89 27.05
C LEU A 170 -38.06 23.30 27.54
N ALA A 171 -38.00 22.36 28.48
CA ALA A 171 -39.19 21.80 29.14
C ALA A 171 -39.48 22.45 30.50
N GLY A 172 -38.77 23.52 30.86
CA GLY A 172 -38.96 24.31 32.08
C GLY A 172 -38.05 25.53 32.07
N ASN A 173 -38.05 26.29 33.16
CA ASN A 173 -37.06 27.36 33.35
C ASN A 173 -35.70 26.72 33.65
N ARG A 174 -34.72 26.94 32.78
CA ARG A 174 -33.41 26.25 32.84
C ARG A 174 -32.26 27.23 33.03
N ALA A 175 -31.14 26.71 33.47
CA ALA A 175 -29.85 27.39 33.41
C ALA A 175 -28.96 26.72 32.36
N LEU A 176 -28.44 27.50 31.42
CA LEU A 176 -27.34 27.07 30.57
C LEU A 176 -26.03 27.23 31.35
N SER A 177 -25.44 26.10 31.73
CA SER A 177 -24.15 26.06 32.42
C SER A 177 -23.06 26.69 31.57
N ASN A 178 -21.97 27.15 32.19
CA ASN A 178 -20.79 27.57 31.44
C ASN A 178 -20.37 26.46 30.44
N PRO A 179 -20.06 26.81 29.18
CA PRO A 179 -19.68 25.83 28.19
C PRO A 179 -18.27 25.31 28.49
N THR A 180 -17.92 24.20 27.83
CA THR A 180 -16.60 23.59 27.91
C THR A 180 -15.95 23.52 26.53
N ASN A 181 -14.62 23.39 26.50
CA ASN A 181 -13.82 23.23 25.28
C ASN A 181 -13.94 24.39 24.27
N GLN A 182 -14.01 25.63 24.79
CA GLN A 182 -13.96 26.86 24.01
C GLN A 182 -12.67 26.93 23.20
N VAL A 183 -12.79 27.21 21.91
CA VAL A 183 -11.65 27.50 21.01
C VAL A 183 -11.67 28.98 20.65
N ASN A 184 -10.53 29.67 20.77
CA ASN A 184 -10.41 31.07 20.40
C ASN A 184 -10.67 31.26 18.89
N GLY A 185 -11.48 32.26 18.52
CA GLY A 185 -11.87 32.56 17.14
C GLY A 185 -12.98 31.67 16.57
N ALA A 186 -13.43 30.65 17.30
CA ALA A 186 -14.51 29.78 16.85
C ALA A 186 -15.89 30.46 16.99
N VAL A 187 -16.78 30.13 16.05
CA VAL A 187 -18.19 30.56 16.04
C VAL A 187 -19.08 29.39 16.44
N TYR A 188 -20.02 29.67 17.33
CA TYR A 188 -21.01 28.71 17.84
C TYR A 188 -22.42 29.27 17.71
N ILE A 189 -23.40 28.41 17.45
CA ILE A 189 -24.81 28.76 17.35
C ILE A 189 -25.60 27.87 18.30
N LEU A 190 -26.38 28.48 19.18
CA LEU A 190 -27.37 27.80 20.01
C LEU A 190 -28.77 28.16 19.51
N VAL A 191 -29.53 27.16 19.12
CA VAL A 191 -30.95 27.26 18.81
C VAL A 191 -31.73 26.83 20.05
N VAL A 192 -32.45 27.77 20.65
CA VAL A 192 -33.30 27.52 21.81
C VAL A 192 -34.74 27.45 21.34
N LYS A 193 -35.47 26.41 21.73
CA LYS A 193 -36.88 26.22 21.41
C LYS A 193 -37.70 26.21 22.69
N GLN A 194 -38.82 26.92 22.66
CA GLN A 194 -39.88 26.73 23.63
C GLN A 194 -40.53 25.36 23.41
N ASP A 195 -41.03 24.75 24.48
CA ASP A 195 -41.95 23.63 24.37
C ASP A 195 -43.32 24.06 23.81
N SER A 196 -44.25 23.11 23.73
CA SER A 196 -45.61 23.37 23.23
C SER A 196 -46.46 24.24 24.15
N THR A 197 -45.95 24.67 25.31
CA THR A 197 -46.64 25.55 26.26
C THR A 197 -46.10 26.98 26.18
N GLY A 198 -44.78 27.13 26.07
CA GLY A 198 -44.11 28.41 26.15
C GLY A 198 -43.80 28.86 27.59
N SER A 199 -43.50 30.15 27.72
CA SER A 199 -43.14 30.85 28.96
C SER A 199 -41.92 30.28 29.69
N ARG A 200 -41.01 29.60 28.98
CA ARG A 200 -39.75 29.09 29.52
C ARG A 200 -38.67 30.15 29.47
N THR A 201 -37.89 30.23 30.53
CA THR A 201 -36.71 31.10 30.59
C THR A 201 -35.43 30.29 30.53
N LEU A 202 -34.37 30.93 30.03
CA LEU A 202 -33.02 30.40 30.07
C LEU A 202 -32.13 31.43 30.76
N SER A 203 -31.58 31.09 31.91
CA SER A 203 -30.48 31.84 32.50
C SER A 203 -29.15 31.35 31.95
N PHE A 204 -28.13 32.20 31.98
CA PHE A 204 -26.82 31.91 31.40
C PHE A 204 -25.75 31.95 32.48
N GLY A 205 -24.78 31.03 32.36
CA GLY A 205 -23.55 31.08 33.14
C GLY A 205 -22.71 32.34 32.90
N THR A 206 -21.70 32.55 33.73
CA THR A 206 -20.89 33.77 33.76
C THR A 206 -19.97 33.95 32.54
N THR A 207 -19.71 32.89 31.77
CA THR A 207 -18.86 32.93 30.56
C THR A 207 -19.59 33.51 29.34
N TYR A 208 -20.93 33.52 29.36
CA TYR A 208 -21.72 34.13 28.29
C TYR A 208 -21.76 35.64 28.48
N LYS A 209 -21.27 36.39 27.49
CA LYS A 209 -21.21 37.85 27.49
C LYS A 209 -22.16 38.38 26.43
N PHE A 210 -23.07 39.25 26.84
CA PHE A 210 -24.02 39.89 25.95
C PHE A 210 -23.78 41.41 25.90
N PRO A 211 -24.23 42.10 24.84
CA PRO A 211 -24.16 43.55 24.75
C PRO A 211 -24.69 44.23 26.02
N SER A 212 -23.93 45.18 26.54
CA SER A 212 -24.28 45.90 27.78
C SER A 212 -24.47 45.01 29.02
N GLY A 213 -23.94 43.78 29.01
CA GLY A 213 -23.98 42.85 30.15
C GLY A 213 -25.35 42.23 30.44
N THR A 214 -26.34 42.42 29.56
CA THR A 214 -27.71 41.94 29.79
C THR A 214 -28.04 40.78 28.85
N ALA A 215 -28.42 39.62 29.41
CA ALA A 215 -28.83 38.47 28.62
C ALA A 215 -30.14 38.74 27.86
N PRO A 216 -30.33 38.17 26.65
CA PRO A 216 -31.54 38.36 25.88
C PRO A 216 -32.74 37.71 26.57
N THR A 217 -33.89 38.38 26.53
CA THR A 217 -35.16 37.80 26.95
C THR A 217 -35.68 36.89 25.84
N LEU A 218 -35.80 35.59 26.12
CA LEU A 218 -36.33 34.62 25.17
C LEU A 218 -37.79 34.89 24.82
N SER A 219 -38.18 34.46 23.63
CA SER A 219 -39.56 34.45 23.17
C SER A 219 -40.38 33.47 23.99
N THR A 220 -41.56 33.88 24.46
CA THR A 220 -42.38 33.09 25.40
C THR A 220 -43.53 32.34 24.76
N GLY A 221 -43.79 32.50 23.47
CA GLY A 221 -44.84 31.75 22.77
C GLY A 221 -44.50 30.25 22.67
N ALA A 222 -45.53 29.40 22.67
CA ALA A 222 -45.34 27.98 22.41
C ALA A 222 -44.60 27.72 21.09
N ASN A 223 -43.68 26.76 21.09
CA ASN A 223 -42.85 26.34 19.95
C ASN A 223 -41.97 27.44 19.33
N LYS A 224 -41.86 28.62 19.97
CA LYS A 224 -41.00 29.69 19.48
C LYS A 224 -39.54 29.30 19.49
N VAL A 225 -38.82 29.78 18.50
CA VAL A 225 -37.39 29.52 18.31
C VAL A 225 -36.61 30.82 18.41
N ASP A 226 -35.56 30.78 19.21
CA ASP A 226 -34.59 31.86 19.35
C ASP A 226 -33.21 31.32 18.95
N VAL A 227 -32.43 32.14 18.22
CA VAL A 227 -31.10 31.78 17.74
C VAL A 227 -30.08 32.69 18.38
N LEU A 228 -29.13 32.12 19.10
CA LEU A 228 -28.03 32.83 19.74
C LEU A 228 -26.72 32.45 19.03
N THR A 229 -26.00 33.44 18.54
CA THR A 229 -24.71 33.26 17.87
C THR A 229 -23.61 33.81 18.76
N PHE A 230 -22.55 33.03 18.96
CA PHE A 230 -21.43 33.35 19.83
C PHE A 230 -20.11 33.32 19.08
N ILE A 231 -19.23 34.28 19.37
CA ILE A 231 -17.79 34.22 19.03
C ILE A 231 -17.01 33.99 20.33
N SER A 232 -16.07 33.06 20.29
CA SER A 232 -15.25 32.68 21.44
C SER A 232 -13.88 33.38 21.43
N ASP A 233 -13.41 33.86 22.59
CA ASP A 233 -12.01 34.27 22.80
C ASP A 233 -11.14 33.15 23.43
N GLY A 234 -11.70 31.95 23.58
CA GLY A 234 -11.10 30.80 24.27
C GLY A 234 -11.44 30.71 25.76
N THR A 235 -12.07 31.73 26.33
CA THR A 235 -12.55 31.75 27.73
C THR A 235 -14.03 32.12 27.81
N ASN A 236 -14.41 33.23 27.17
CA ASN A 236 -15.74 33.80 27.12
C ASN A 236 -16.40 33.55 25.76
N LEU A 237 -17.73 33.54 25.76
CA LEU A 237 -18.54 33.55 24.55
C LEU A 237 -19.26 34.89 24.43
N TYR A 238 -18.93 35.68 23.41
CA TYR A 238 -19.61 36.94 23.11
C TYR A 238 -20.79 36.68 22.18
N GLY A 239 -21.99 36.85 22.72
CA GLY A 239 -23.24 36.43 22.10
C GLY A 239 -24.09 37.58 21.56
N VAL A 240 -24.77 37.34 20.45
CA VAL A 240 -25.92 38.12 19.97
C VAL A 240 -27.10 37.18 19.73
N SER A 241 -28.32 37.72 19.73
CA SER A 241 -29.53 36.92 19.56
C SER A 241 -30.44 37.46 18.47
N SER A 242 -31.04 36.55 17.71
CA SER A 242 -32.20 36.80 16.85
C SER A 242 -33.37 36.02 17.41
N LEU A 243 -34.46 36.72 17.74
CA LEU A 243 -35.54 36.20 18.58
C LEU A 243 -36.84 36.10 17.79
N ASN A 244 -37.75 35.26 18.28
CA ASN A 244 -39.16 35.18 17.90
C ASN A 244 -39.46 34.63 16.49
N TYR A 245 -38.75 33.58 16.09
CA TYR A 245 -39.14 32.76 14.95
C TYR A 245 -40.30 31.83 15.34
#